data_AF-R1FJQ3-F1
#
_entry.id   AF-R1FJQ3-F1
#
_cell.length_a   1.000
_cell.length_b   1.000
_cell.length_c   1.000
_cell.angle_alpha   90.00
_cell.angle_beta   90.00
_cell.angle_gamma   90.00
#
_symmetry.space_group_name_H-M   'P 1'
#
loop_
_entity.id
_entity.type
_entity.pdbx_description
1 polymer ?
#
loop_
_entity_poly.entity_id
_entity_poly.type
_entity_poly.pdbx_seq_one_letter_code
_entity_poly.pdbx_strand_id
1 'polypeptide(L)'
;MLSLFTASLSFQLPSLSYQYQSQASTSVIRCSATVSATIPPVEMADAAHPLIQRANEILYSESGFYSPYNESAFSEDFVFRGPYIGPLNKQDYLSTMDTFKIHEAIPDISPNAFGFSIDPKDPNRVWFMVRNSGTATGELGLDRDGKLRVPGKGAVLDGCPETFSIIFDADRKVKYLSVGYVADRFEGNTNGKGAAVGIFHVIGLPFPSPGPLLKFAQWLGTEVADLGARSYSTENVPAWWKSEERASEGYL
;
A
#
# COMPACT_ATOMS: atom_id res chain seq x y z
N MET A 1 -18.78 -74.91 24.93
CA MET A 1 -17.46 -74.60 24.34
C MET A 1 -17.71 -74.05 22.94
N LEU A 2 -17.73 -72.73 22.76
CA LEU A 2 -17.91 -72.11 21.44
C LEU A 2 -16.53 -71.89 20.80
N SER A 3 -16.34 -72.51 19.63
CA SER A 3 -15.14 -72.39 18.79
C SER A 3 -15.31 -71.24 17.79
N LEU A 4 -14.29 -70.38 17.70
CA LEU A 4 -14.19 -69.25 16.79
C LEU A 4 -13.82 -69.72 15.38
N PHE A 5 -14.67 -69.45 14.38
CA PHE A 5 -14.31 -69.54 12.97
C PHE A 5 -13.75 -68.21 12.49
N THR A 6 -12.51 -68.21 12.03
CA THR A 6 -11.86 -67.10 11.33
C THR A 6 -12.04 -67.28 9.83
N ALA A 7 -12.71 -66.33 9.18
CA ALA A 7 -12.80 -66.26 7.72
C ALA A 7 -11.68 -65.34 7.19
N SER A 8 -10.82 -65.90 6.35
CA SER A 8 -9.79 -65.17 5.60
C SER A 8 -10.37 -64.73 4.26
N LEU A 9 -10.41 -63.41 4.00
CA LEU A 9 -10.68 -62.86 2.68
C LEU A 9 -9.37 -62.38 2.06
N SER A 10 -8.92 -63.08 1.02
CA SER A 10 -7.82 -62.67 0.15
C SER A 10 -8.32 -61.74 -0.94
N PHE A 11 -7.87 -60.47 -0.93
CA PHE A 11 -8.08 -59.51 -2.02
C PHE A 11 -6.92 -59.56 -3.00
N GLN A 12 -7.22 -59.78 -4.28
CA GLN A 12 -6.25 -59.82 -5.38
C GLN A 12 -6.38 -58.51 -6.17
N LEU A 13 -5.33 -57.69 -6.15
CA LEU A 13 -5.28 -56.43 -6.92
C LEU A 13 -4.77 -56.70 -8.35
N PRO A 14 -5.38 -56.14 -9.39
CA PRO A 14 -4.87 -56.24 -10.75
C PRO A 14 -3.64 -55.33 -10.95
N SER A 15 -2.62 -55.88 -11.60
CA SER A 15 -1.39 -55.20 -11.99
C SER A 15 -1.63 -54.23 -13.14
N LEU A 16 -1.43 -52.93 -12.91
CA LEU A 16 -1.31 -51.93 -13.97
C LEU A 16 0.17 -51.72 -14.32
N SER A 17 0.58 -52.19 -15.49
CA SER A 17 1.88 -51.89 -16.07
C SER A 17 1.86 -50.49 -16.69
N TYR A 18 2.57 -49.55 -16.06
CA TYR A 18 2.88 -48.26 -16.67
C TYR A 18 4.04 -48.45 -17.66
N GLN A 19 3.77 -48.28 -18.96
CA GLN A 19 4.82 -48.13 -19.97
C GLN A 19 5.39 -46.71 -19.89
N TYR A 20 6.66 -46.60 -19.50
CA TYR A 20 7.40 -45.35 -19.52
C TYR A 20 7.95 -45.12 -20.94
N GLN A 21 7.35 -44.21 -21.71
CA GLN A 21 7.95 -43.70 -22.95
C GLN A 21 8.94 -42.59 -22.60
N SER A 22 10.24 -42.87 -22.60
CA SER A 22 11.26 -41.82 -22.54
C SER A 22 11.41 -41.17 -23.92
N GLN A 23 10.83 -39.99 -24.13
CA GLN A 23 11.25 -39.12 -25.22
C GLN A 23 12.49 -38.36 -24.78
N ALA A 24 13.66 -38.80 -25.26
CA ALA A 24 14.91 -38.06 -25.13
C ALA A 24 14.87 -36.83 -26.06
N SER A 25 14.45 -35.68 -25.53
CA SER A 25 14.59 -34.39 -26.21
C SER A 25 16.02 -33.89 -25.99
N THR A 26 16.87 -34.02 -27.00
CA THR A 26 18.21 -33.44 -27.01
C THR A 26 18.09 -31.93 -27.23
N SER A 27 17.86 -31.20 -26.15
CA SER A 27 18.04 -29.74 -26.14
C SER A 27 19.54 -29.46 -26.18
N VAL A 28 20.06 -29.28 -27.39
CA VAL A 28 21.40 -28.73 -27.59
C VAL A 28 21.29 -27.26 -27.22
N ILE A 29 21.71 -26.89 -26.00
CA ILE A 29 21.88 -25.50 -25.61
C ILE A 29 22.97 -24.93 -26.52
N ARG A 30 22.56 -24.29 -27.62
CA ARG A 30 23.43 -23.43 -28.41
C ARG A 30 23.75 -22.24 -27.53
N CYS A 31 24.96 -22.26 -26.96
CA CYS A 31 25.59 -21.08 -26.41
C CYS A 31 25.94 -20.17 -27.61
N SER A 32 24.95 -19.42 -28.08
CA SER A 32 25.16 -18.41 -29.12
C SER A 32 25.79 -17.18 -28.48
N ALA A 33 27.02 -16.94 -28.91
CA ALA A 33 27.80 -15.70 -28.91
C ALA A 33 27.28 -14.52 -28.06
N THR A 34 28.17 -14.08 -27.18
CA THR A 34 28.19 -12.84 -26.43
C THR A 34 27.73 -11.65 -27.28
N VAL A 35 26.46 -11.25 -27.15
CA VAL A 35 26.07 -9.89 -27.47
C VAL A 35 26.72 -9.03 -26.39
N SER A 36 27.71 -8.22 -26.78
CA SER A 36 28.12 -7.09 -25.94
C SER A 36 26.91 -6.17 -25.85
N ALA A 37 26.05 -6.42 -24.87
CA ALA A 37 24.89 -5.60 -24.59
C ALA A 37 25.46 -4.27 -24.11
N THR A 38 25.43 -3.26 -24.98
CA THR A 38 25.65 -1.87 -24.59
C THR A 38 24.70 -1.58 -23.43
N ILE A 39 25.26 -1.17 -22.29
CA ILE A 39 24.49 -0.77 -21.12
C ILE A 39 23.51 0.33 -21.58
N PRO A 40 22.18 0.15 -21.43
CA PRO A 40 21.22 1.19 -21.78
C PRO A 40 21.52 2.49 -21.02
N PRO A 41 21.30 3.67 -21.63
CA PRO A 41 21.49 4.93 -20.93
C PRO A 41 20.54 5.03 -19.74
N VAL A 42 20.96 5.76 -18.70
CA VAL A 42 20.07 6.10 -17.59
C VAL A 42 19.05 7.10 -18.10
N GLU A 43 17.77 6.73 -18.02
CA GLU A 43 16.66 7.62 -18.34
C GLU A 43 16.31 8.46 -17.11
N MET A 44 16.53 9.77 -17.21
CA MET A 44 16.07 10.73 -16.22
C MET A 44 14.73 11.30 -16.68
N ALA A 45 13.77 11.38 -15.77
CA ALA A 45 12.52 12.02 -16.07
C ALA A 45 12.69 13.52 -16.33
N ASP A 46 11.94 14.02 -17.30
CA ASP A 46 11.84 15.45 -17.56
C ASP A 46 11.04 16.11 -16.43
N ALA A 47 11.69 17.01 -15.68
CA ALA A 47 11.02 17.77 -14.63
C ALA A 47 9.85 18.60 -15.17
N ALA A 48 9.85 19.00 -16.45
CA ALA A 48 8.75 19.71 -17.08
C ALA A 48 7.59 18.79 -17.52
N HIS A 49 7.69 17.47 -17.32
CA HIS A 49 6.65 16.53 -17.72
C HIS A 49 5.32 16.85 -17.02
N PRO A 50 4.20 17.03 -17.76
CA PRO A 50 2.94 17.51 -17.18
C PRO A 50 2.39 16.64 -16.05
N LEU A 51 2.51 15.31 -16.14
CA LEU A 51 2.05 14.41 -15.07
C LEU A 51 2.94 14.46 -13.84
N ILE A 52 4.25 14.73 -13.99
CA ILE A 52 5.16 14.85 -12.86
C ILE A 52 4.85 16.13 -12.09
N GLN A 53 4.65 17.24 -12.80
CA GLN A 53 4.18 18.49 -12.21
C GLN A 53 2.84 18.29 -11.49
N ARG A 54 1.88 17.61 -12.14
CA ARG A 54 0.58 17.31 -11.53
C ARG A 54 0.68 16.44 -10.28
N ALA A 55 1.53 15.41 -10.28
CA ALA A 55 1.74 14.56 -9.12
C ALA A 55 2.32 15.35 -7.94
N ASN A 56 3.29 16.24 -8.22
CA ASN A 56 3.89 17.12 -7.23
C ASN A 56 2.86 18.11 -6.66
N GLU A 57 2.07 18.77 -7.51
CA GLU A 57 0.98 19.66 -7.09
C GLU A 57 -0.01 18.93 -6.17
N ILE A 58 -0.50 17.76 -6.58
CA ILE A 58 -1.49 17.02 -5.78
C ILE A 58 -0.92 16.66 -4.42
N LEU A 59 0.32 16.17 -4.38
CA LEU A 59 0.95 15.77 -3.14
C LEU A 59 1.04 16.94 -2.15
N TYR A 60 1.50 18.11 -2.62
CA TYR A 60 1.77 19.27 -1.79
C TYR A 60 0.54 20.13 -1.47
N SER A 61 -0.51 20.11 -2.30
CA SER A 61 -1.63 21.05 -2.12
C SER A 61 -3.03 20.44 -2.19
N GLU A 62 -3.20 19.17 -2.57
CA GLU A 62 -4.55 18.62 -2.81
C GLU A 62 -4.79 17.23 -2.21
N SER A 63 -3.79 16.62 -1.56
CA SER A 63 -3.84 15.22 -1.12
C SER A 63 -4.71 14.98 0.11
N GLY A 64 -4.91 15.97 0.99
CA GLY A 64 -5.55 15.75 2.30
C GLY A 64 -4.60 15.30 3.41
N PHE A 65 -3.40 14.81 3.06
CA PHE A 65 -2.43 14.33 4.05
C PHE A 65 -1.44 15.43 4.46
N TYR A 66 -0.86 16.13 3.48
CA TYR A 66 0.11 17.23 3.70
C TYR A 66 -0.54 18.63 3.63
N SER A 67 -1.78 18.68 3.19
CA SER A 67 -2.58 19.89 2.97
C SER A 67 -4.06 19.52 3.07
N PRO A 68 -4.99 20.48 3.10
CA PRO A 68 -6.40 20.18 2.82
C PRO A 68 -6.55 19.44 1.48
N TYR A 69 -7.52 18.53 1.39
CA TYR A 69 -7.78 17.84 0.13
C TYR A 69 -8.59 18.73 -0.83
N ASN A 70 -8.41 18.49 -2.14
CA ASN A 70 -9.31 19.00 -3.16
C ASN A 70 -10.09 17.82 -3.76
N GLU A 71 -11.38 17.69 -3.43
CA GLU A 71 -12.22 16.58 -3.90
C GLU A 71 -12.24 16.44 -5.43
N SER A 72 -12.16 17.56 -6.15
CA SER A 72 -12.17 17.58 -7.62
C SER A 72 -10.90 17.00 -8.25
N ALA A 73 -9.81 16.89 -7.46
CA ALA A 73 -8.56 16.28 -7.89
C ALA A 73 -8.63 14.75 -7.95
N PHE A 74 -9.66 14.12 -7.37
CA PHE A 74 -9.82 12.67 -7.30
C PHE A 74 -10.91 12.17 -8.26
N SER A 75 -10.59 11.12 -9.02
CA SER A 75 -11.50 10.45 -9.94
C SER A 75 -12.66 9.80 -9.17
N GLU A 76 -13.82 9.65 -9.81
CA GLU A 76 -14.93 8.89 -9.24
C GLU A 76 -14.56 7.40 -9.06
N ASP A 77 -13.66 6.91 -9.91
CA ASP A 77 -13.08 5.56 -9.84
C ASP A 77 -11.82 5.49 -8.96
N PHE A 78 -11.65 6.41 -8.00
CA PHE A 78 -10.45 6.47 -7.18
C PHE A 78 -10.28 5.25 -6.26
N VAL A 79 -9.02 4.80 -6.12
CA VAL A 79 -8.59 3.88 -5.08
C VAL A 79 -7.33 4.38 -4.36
N PHE A 80 -7.33 4.27 -3.03
CA PHE A 80 -6.14 4.42 -2.19
C PHE A 80 -5.63 3.06 -1.71
N ARG A 81 -4.30 2.90 -1.67
CA ARG A 81 -3.65 1.71 -1.07
C ARG A 81 -2.32 2.05 -0.40
N GLY A 82 -2.13 1.53 0.81
CA GLY A 82 -0.81 1.41 1.44
C GLY A 82 -0.66 0.10 2.22
N PRO A 83 0.51 -0.17 2.82
CA PRO A 83 0.79 -1.45 3.48
C PRO A 83 -0.14 -1.80 4.64
N TYR A 84 -0.67 -0.76 5.30
CA TYR A 84 -1.56 -0.90 6.44
C TYR A 84 -3.04 -0.78 6.09
N ILE A 85 -3.38 -0.01 5.05
CA ILE A 85 -4.74 0.47 4.80
C ILE A 85 -5.10 0.28 3.33
N GLY A 86 -6.35 -0.08 3.07
CA GLY A 86 -6.94 -0.12 1.75
C GLY A 86 -7.40 -1.51 1.30
N PRO A 87 -7.99 -1.61 0.10
CA PRO A 87 -8.33 -0.48 -0.77
C PRO A 87 -9.35 0.46 -0.12
N LEU A 88 -9.20 1.78 -0.30
CA LEU A 88 -10.26 2.75 0.01
C LEU A 88 -10.78 3.37 -1.29
N ASN A 89 -12.10 3.44 -1.44
CA ASN A 89 -12.75 4.25 -2.47
C ASN A 89 -12.62 5.76 -2.14
N LYS A 90 -13.08 6.64 -3.05
CA LYS A 90 -12.99 8.10 -2.88
C LYS A 90 -13.61 8.58 -1.56
N GLN A 91 -14.84 8.16 -1.28
CA GLN A 91 -15.58 8.59 -0.10
C GLN A 91 -14.86 8.20 1.20
N ASP A 92 -14.46 6.94 1.33
CA ASP A 92 -13.80 6.44 2.55
C ASP A 92 -12.41 7.07 2.73
N TYR A 93 -11.69 7.35 1.65
CA TYR A 93 -10.43 8.07 1.69
C TYR A 93 -10.59 9.51 2.19
N LEU A 94 -11.54 10.27 1.65
CA LEU A 94 -11.77 11.65 2.07
C LEU A 94 -12.26 11.73 3.52
N SER A 95 -13.16 10.82 3.94
CA SER A 95 -13.55 10.66 5.34
C SER A 95 -12.36 10.39 6.26
N THR A 96 -11.39 9.60 5.77
CA THR A 96 -10.15 9.31 6.52
C THR A 96 -9.27 10.57 6.64
N MET A 97 -9.15 11.37 5.58
CA MET A 97 -8.41 12.65 5.63
C MET A 97 -9.08 13.64 6.59
N ASP A 98 -10.41 13.73 6.60
CA ASP A 98 -11.20 14.54 7.53
C ASP A 98 -11.12 14.08 8.98
N THR A 99 -10.89 12.78 9.20
CA THR A 99 -10.78 12.21 10.55
C THR A 99 -9.40 12.49 11.15
N PHE A 100 -8.33 12.18 10.42
CA PHE A 100 -6.97 12.30 10.94
C PHE A 100 -6.45 13.74 10.90
N LYS A 101 -6.76 14.48 9.82
CA LYS A 101 -6.29 15.86 9.58
C LYS A 101 -4.81 16.06 9.91
N ILE A 102 -3.96 15.20 9.32
CA ILE A 102 -2.53 15.15 9.62
C ILE A 102 -1.87 16.53 9.43
N HIS A 103 -2.24 17.26 8.39
CA HIS A 103 -1.73 18.61 8.12
C HIS A 103 -2.12 19.66 9.18
N GLU A 104 -3.15 19.42 9.99
CA GLU A 104 -3.48 20.28 11.15
C GLU A 104 -2.72 19.82 12.40
N ALA A 105 -2.54 18.51 12.57
CA ALA A 105 -1.77 17.94 13.68
C ALA A 105 -0.26 18.24 13.58
N ILE A 106 0.26 18.33 12.36
CA ILE A 106 1.65 18.67 12.03
C ILE A 106 1.63 19.82 10.99
N PRO A 107 1.50 21.09 11.43
CA PRO A 107 1.27 22.23 10.54
C PRO A 107 2.41 22.53 9.55
N ASP A 108 3.63 22.13 9.87
CA ASP A 108 4.85 22.26 9.06
C ASP A 108 5.21 20.94 8.33
N ILE A 109 4.26 19.99 8.22
CA ILE A 109 4.51 18.72 7.55
C ILE A 109 4.90 18.95 6.08
N SER A 110 5.97 18.30 5.64
CA SER A 110 6.41 18.31 4.25
C SER A 110 6.70 16.88 3.79
N PRO A 111 6.26 16.48 2.58
CA PRO A 111 6.61 15.19 2.01
C PRO A 111 8.08 15.11 1.57
N ASN A 112 8.73 16.26 1.31
CA ASN A 112 10.08 16.36 0.73
C ASN A 112 10.26 15.40 -0.45
N ALA A 113 9.36 15.48 -1.43
CA ALA A 113 9.29 14.51 -2.51
C ALA A 113 10.46 14.62 -3.48
N PHE A 114 10.94 13.49 -3.98
CA PHE A 114 12.08 13.42 -4.89
C PHE A 114 12.00 12.18 -5.80
N GLY A 115 12.88 12.10 -6.79
CA GLY A 115 13.03 10.91 -7.64
C GLY A 115 11.80 10.60 -8.49
N PHE A 116 11.12 11.63 -9.01
CA PHE A 116 9.94 11.46 -9.86
C PHE A 116 10.30 10.76 -11.18
N SER A 117 9.46 9.82 -11.62
CA SER A 117 9.57 9.17 -12.92
C SER A 117 8.23 8.71 -13.47
N ILE A 118 8.12 8.59 -14.79
CA ILE A 118 6.97 7.94 -15.45
C ILE A 118 7.19 6.43 -15.44
N ASP A 119 6.13 5.67 -15.17
CA ASP A 119 6.17 4.21 -15.27
C ASP A 119 6.32 3.80 -16.75
N PRO A 120 7.32 2.96 -17.09
CA PRO A 120 7.54 2.54 -18.48
C PRO A 120 6.41 1.68 -19.08
N LYS A 121 5.56 1.09 -18.24
CA LYS A 121 4.45 0.21 -18.63
C LYS A 121 3.10 0.93 -18.60
N ASP A 122 2.88 1.84 -17.65
CA ASP A 122 1.69 2.67 -17.55
C ASP A 122 2.05 4.16 -17.68
N PRO A 123 1.90 4.77 -18.87
CA PRO A 123 2.31 6.15 -19.09
C PRO A 123 1.50 7.18 -18.28
N ASN A 124 0.39 6.76 -17.64
CA ASN A 124 -0.38 7.61 -16.74
C ASN A 124 0.07 7.51 -15.28
N ARG A 125 1.05 6.66 -14.98
CA ARG A 125 1.57 6.46 -13.63
C ARG A 125 2.86 7.24 -13.42
N VAL A 126 2.90 7.98 -12.32
CA VAL A 126 4.08 8.64 -11.79
C VAL A 126 4.54 7.92 -10.54
N TRP A 127 5.80 7.52 -10.49
CA TRP A 127 6.50 7.04 -9.29
C TRP A 127 7.33 8.16 -8.69
N PHE A 128 7.45 8.19 -7.37
CA PHE A 128 8.32 9.11 -6.66
C PHE A 128 8.59 8.59 -5.24
N MET A 129 9.55 9.20 -4.56
CA MET A 129 9.85 8.93 -3.17
C MET A 129 9.50 10.14 -2.31
N VAL A 130 9.25 9.90 -1.02
CA VAL A 130 9.03 10.94 -0.01
C VAL A 130 9.90 10.68 1.22
N ARG A 131 10.23 11.73 1.97
CA ARG A 131 10.89 11.68 3.28
C ARG A 131 10.19 12.69 4.18
N ASN A 132 9.16 12.21 4.87
CA ASN A 132 8.28 13.08 5.65
C ASN A 132 9.03 13.79 6.77
N SER A 133 8.81 15.09 6.94
CA SER A 133 9.35 15.84 8.08
C SER A 133 8.30 16.77 8.66
N GLY A 134 8.42 17.12 9.93
CA GLY A 134 7.57 18.15 10.56
C GLY A 134 7.61 18.07 12.09
N THR A 135 6.78 18.88 12.74
CA THR A 135 6.66 19.00 14.18
C THR A 135 5.20 18.90 14.60
N ALA A 136 4.86 17.89 15.40
CA ALA A 136 3.50 17.62 15.85
C ALA A 136 3.11 18.60 16.98
N THR A 137 2.68 19.81 16.61
CA THR A 137 2.21 20.85 17.56
C THR A 137 0.70 20.88 17.73
N GLY A 138 -0.06 20.25 16.83
CA GLY A 138 -1.52 20.16 16.88
C GLY A 138 -2.03 18.91 17.59
N GLU A 139 -3.31 18.61 17.38
CA GLU A 139 -3.97 17.40 17.89
C GLU A 139 -4.35 16.47 16.73
N LEU A 140 -3.98 15.20 16.85
CA LEU A 140 -4.37 14.15 15.91
C LEU A 140 -5.77 13.66 16.25
N GLY A 141 -6.66 13.62 15.26
CA GLY A 141 -7.98 13.01 15.38
C GLY A 141 -7.95 11.49 15.20
N LEU A 142 -8.71 10.75 16.02
CA LEU A 142 -8.82 9.28 15.92
C LEU A 142 -10.26 8.78 15.75
N ASP A 143 -11.24 9.67 15.75
CA ASP A 143 -12.65 9.37 15.56
C ASP A 143 -13.35 10.45 14.72
N ARG A 144 -14.44 10.06 14.05
CA ARG A 144 -15.25 10.97 13.22
C ARG A 144 -15.87 12.13 14.01
N ASP A 145 -16.30 11.87 15.25
CA ASP A 145 -17.00 12.85 16.08
C ASP A 145 -16.06 13.89 16.70
N GLY A 146 -14.75 13.67 16.57
CA GLY A 146 -13.71 14.52 17.11
C GLY A 146 -13.57 14.52 18.62
N LYS A 147 -14.08 13.48 19.29
CA LYS A 147 -14.01 13.33 20.75
C LYS A 147 -12.68 12.71 21.20
N LEU A 148 -12.05 11.92 20.33
CA LEU A 148 -10.77 11.28 20.58
C LEU A 148 -9.67 12.04 19.83
N ARG A 149 -8.94 12.85 20.61
CA ARG A 149 -7.81 13.66 20.15
C ARG A 149 -6.55 13.29 20.92
N VAL A 150 -5.43 13.19 20.20
CA VAL A 150 -4.11 12.91 20.79
C VAL A 150 -3.19 14.11 20.54
N PRO A 151 -2.69 14.78 21.58
CA PRO A 151 -1.80 15.93 21.40
C PRO A 151 -0.44 15.47 20.87
N GLY A 152 0.10 16.18 19.88
CA GLY A 152 1.41 15.88 19.30
C GLY A 152 2.60 16.18 20.20
N LYS A 153 2.43 17.05 21.22
CA LYS A 153 3.43 17.39 22.25
C LYS A 153 4.78 17.90 21.71
N GLY A 154 4.80 18.44 20.49
CA GLY A 154 6.02 18.92 19.85
C GLY A 154 6.94 17.79 19.36
N ALA A 155 6.41 16.58 19.17
CA ALA A 155 7.20 15.48 18.65
C ALA A 155 7.70 15.79 17.22
N VAL A 156 9.00 15.63 16.98
CA VAL A 156 9.62 15.90 15.69
C VAL A 156 9.55 14.65 14.83
N LEU A 157 8.96 14.76 13.65
CA LEU A 157 8.91 13.72 12.63
C LEU A 157 10.14 13.82 11.73
N ASP A 158 10.88 12.72 11.64
CA ASP A 158 11.93 12.49 10.64
C ASP A 158 11.67 11.13 9.99
N GLY A 159 11.03 11.15 8.83
CA GLY A 159 10.49 9.98 8.15
C GLY A 159 11.57 9.15 7.45
N CYS A 160 11.42 7.83 7.50
CA CYS A 160 12.11 6.94 6.58
C CYS A 160 11.74 7.27 5.12
N PRO A 161 12.60 6.94 4.14
CA PRO A 161 12.24 7.05 2.73
C PRO A 161 11.08 6.10 2.38
N GLU A 162 10.05 6.61 1.73
CA GLU A 162 8.87 5.85 1.29
C GLU A 162 8.66 5.99 -0.22
N THR A 163 8.22 4.93 -0.87
CA THR A 163 7.86 4.92 -2.30
C THR A 163 6.37 5.19 -2.47
N PHE A 164 6.05 6.18 -3.28
CA PHE A 164 4.69 6.59 -3.60
C PHE A 164 4.48 6.48 -5.11
N SER A 165 3.21 6.34 -5.52
CA SER A 165 2.84 6.54 -6.92
C SER A 165 1.41 7.03 -7.08
N ILE A 166 1.18 7.72 -8.20
CA ILE A 166 -0.12 8.21 -8.61
C ILE A 166 -0.40 7.71 -10.03
N ILE A 167 -1.57 7.12 -10.26
CA ILE A 167 -2.10 6.89 -11.62
C ILE A 167 -3.18 7.93 -11.88
N PHE A 168 -3.09 8.59 -13.02
CA PHE A 168 -4.06 9.57 -13.48
C PHE A 168 -5.11 8.96 -14.41
N ASP A 169 -6.34 9.49 -14.37
CA ASP A 169 -7.34 9.25 -15.41
C ASP A 169 -7.17 10.21 -16.61
N ALA A 170 -8.05 10.09 -17.60
CA ALA A 170 -8.01 10.92 -18.80
C ALA A 170 -8.19 12.43 -18.53
N ASP A 171 -8.81 12.79 -17.40
CA ASP A 171 -9.02 14.18 -16.96
C ASP A 171 -7.88 14.68 -16.07
N ARG A 172 -6.82 13.89 -15.87
CA ARG A 172 -5.70 14.16 -14.97
C ARG A 172 -6.10 14.26 -13.50
N LYS A 173 -7.17 13.55 -13.11
CA LYS A 173 -7.53 13.31 -11.71
C LYS A 173 -6.84 12.05 -11.20
N VAL A 174 -6.61 11.97 -9.90
CA VAL A 174 -6.05 10.79 -9.25
C VAL A 174 -7.04 9.65 -9.36
N LYS A 175 -6.66 8.60 -10.09
CA LYS A 175 -7.40 7.34 -10.15
C LYS A 175 -6.85 6.32 -9.16
N TYR A 176 -5.55 6.31 -8.91
CA TYR A 176 -4.93 5.45 -7.92
C TYR A 176 -3.85 6.20 -7.15
N LEU A 177 -3.91 6.14 -5.82
CA LEU A 177 -2.89 6.67 -4.93
C LEU A 177 -2.30 5.53 -4.10
N SER A 178 -1.02 5.25 -4.33
CA SER A 178 -0.26 4.23 -3.60
C SER A 178 0.79 4.92 -2.73
N VAL A 179 0.78 4.66 -1.43
CA VAL A 179 1.62 5.38 -0.45
C VAL A 179 2.11 4.45 0.64
N GLY A 180 3.12 4.88 1.41
CA GLY A 180 3.45 4.21 2.67
C GLY A 180 4.47 3.08 2.56
N TYR A 181 4.94 2.75 1.36
CA TYR A 181 5.85 1.63 1.12
C TYR A 181 7.29 2.02 1.48
N VAL A 182 7.76 1.60 2.65
CA VAL A 182 9.08 1.97 3.17
C VAL A 182 10.20 1.35 2.31
N ALA A 183 11.08 2.20 1.78
CA ALA A 183 12.21 1.80 0.96
C ALA A 183 13.45 1.45 1.81
N ASP A 184 13.67 2.17 2.91
CA ASP A 184 14.70 1.85 3.90
C ASP A 184 14.14 2.09 5.31
N ARG A 185 13.94 0.99 6.05
CA ARG A 185 13.30 1.03 7.37
C ARG A 185 14.24 1.43 8.51
N PHE A 186 15.54 1.57 8.23
CA PHE A 186 16.55 1.89 9.24
C PHE A 186 16.89 3.38 9.31
N GLU A 187 16.33 4.18 8.41
CA GLU A 187 16.46 5.63 8.42
C GLU A 187 15.32 6.33 9.17
N GLY A 188 15.58 7.56 9.63
CA GLY A 188 14.62 8.39 10.35
C GLY A 188 14.33 7.90 11.77
N ASN A 189 13.25 8.42 12.36
CA ASN A 189 12.83 8.14 13.73
C ASN A 189 11.47 7.43 13.84
N THR A 190 10.90 7.00 12.72
CA THR A 190 9.58 6.32 12.69
C THR A 190 9.66 4.83 13.03
N ASN A 191 10.87 4.31 13.30
CA ASN A 191 11.14 2.90 13.56
C ASN A 191 10.58 2.01 12.44
N GLY A 192 10.96 2.36 11.21
CA GLY A 192 10.64 1.61 10.00
C GLY A 192 9.18 1.66 9.55
N LYS A 193 8.40 2.64 10.01
CA LYS A 193 6.97 2.77 9.68
C LYS A 193 6.74 3.98 8.80
N GLY A 194 6.04 3.78 7.68
CA GLY A 194 5.64 4.84 6.77
C GLY A 194 4.26 5.44 7.09
N ALA A 195 3.90 6.47 6.33
CA ALA A 195 2.62 7.16 6.35
C ALA A 195 2.14 7.52 7.79
N ALA A 196 0.83 7.46 8.04
CA ALA A 196 0.24 7.79 9.33
C ALA A 196 0.80 6.94 10.49
N VAL A 197 1.20 5.69 10.24
CA VAL A 197 1.70 4.80 11.29
C VAL A 197 3.08 5.24 11.80
N GLY A 198 3.92 5.80 10.94
CA GLY A 198 5.16 6.46 11.35
C GLY A 198 4.91 7.64 12.28
N ILE A 199 3.90 8.46 11.95
CA ILE A 199 3.48 9.59 12.78
C ILE A 199 2.97 9.10 14.15
N PHE A 200 2.11 8.07 14.17
CA PHE A 200 1.60 7.47 15.42
C PHE A 200 2.74 7.03 16.33
N HIS A 201 3.78 6.42 15.76
CA HIS A 201 4.95 6.01 16.52
C HIS A 201 5.65 7.22 17.17
N VAL A 202 5.91 8.28 16.40
CA VAL A 202 6.62 9.49 16.85
C VAL A 202 5.86 10.22 17.96
N ILE A 203 4.52 10.30 17.87
CA ILE A 203 3.68 10.93 18.91
C ILE A 203 3.43 10.02 20.12
N GLY A 204 3.96 8.80 20.13
CA GLY A 204 3.80 7.84 21.22
C GLY A 204 2.46 7.12 21.27
N LEU A 205 1.72 7.10 20.15
CA LEU A 205 0.49 6.33 20.00
C LEU A 205 0.83 4.88 19.58
N PRO A 206 0.56 3.87 20.43
CA PRO A 206 0.84 2.48 20.09
C PRO A 206 -0.03 2.05 18.90
N PHE A 207 0.61 1.48 17.87
CA PHE A 207 -0.07 0.88 16.74
C PHE A 207 0.44 -0.55 16.51
N PRO A 208 -0.43 -1.57 16.37
CA PRO A 208 0.02 -2.95 16.18
C PRO A 208 0.80 -3.12 14.87
N SER A 209 1.84 -3.96 14.90
CA SER A 209 2.53 -4.39 13.68
C SER A 209 1.61 -5.21 12.78
N PRO A 210 1.87 -5.27 11.45
CA PRO A 210 1.14 -6.13 10.54
C PRO A 210 1.07 -7.58 11.03
N GLY A 211 -0.14 -8.14 11.03
CA GLY A 211 -0.41 -9.48 11.54
C GLY A 211 -1.88 -9.70 11.91
N PRO A 212 -2.22 -10.88 12.46
CA PRO A 212 -3.60 -11.25 12.78
C PRO A 212 -4.28 -10.29 13.76
N LEU A 213 -3.55 -9.80 14.77
CA LEU A 213 -4.09 -8.86 15.76
C LEU A 213 -4.49 -7.53 15.12
N LEU A 214 -3.62 -6.98 14.24
CA LEU A 214 -3.94 -5.76 13.52
C LEU A 214 -5.17 -5.98 12.61
N LYS A 215 -5.19 -7.06 11.83
CA LYS A 215 -6.32 -7.36 10.94
C LYS A 215 -7.63 -7.49 11.70
N PHE A 216 -7.61 -8.12 12.87
CA PHE A 216 -8.78 -8.21 13.74
C PHE A 216 -9.24 -6.84 14.24
N ALA A 217 -8.30 -5.99 14.70
CA ALA A 217 -8.63 -4.64 15.14
C ALA A 217 -9.19 -3.78 14.00
N GLN A 218 -8.64 -3.90 12.79
CA GLN A 218 -9.10 -3.20 11.59
C GLN A 218 -10.49 -3.66 11.14
N TRP A 219 -10.75 -4.97 11.18
CA TRP A 219 -12.08 -5.53 10.96
C TRP A 219 -13.08 -5.02 11.99
N LEU A 220 -12.75 -5.06 13.29
CA LEU A 220 -13.62 -4.57 14.36
C LEU A 220 -13.93 -3.07 14.20
N GLY A 221 -12.90 -2.26 13.91
CA GLY A 221 -13.05 -0.82 13.69
C GLY A 221 -13.88 -0.47 12.46
N THR A 222 -13.76 -1.25 11.38
CA THR A 222 -14.41 -0.97 10.08
C THR A 222 -15.82 -1.53 10.01
N GLU A 223 -16.02 -2.79 10.40
CA GLU A 223 -17.28 -3.53 10.19
C GLU A 223 -18.22 -3.46 11.41
N VAL A 224 -17.70 -3.19 12.61
CA VAL A 224 -18.50 -3.22 13.85
C VAL A 224 -18.66 -1.83 14.47
N ALA A 225 -17.57 -1.05 14.57
CA ALA A 225 -17.57 0.22 15.29
C ALA A 225 -17.78 1.48 14.41
N ASP A 226 -17.53 1.40 13.10
CA ASP A 226 -17.62 2.50 12.12
C ASP A 226 -17.04 3.84 12.63
N LEU A 227 -15.77 3.81 13.06
CA LEU A 227 -15.11 4.96 13.71
C LEU A 227 -14.75 6.14 12.78
N GLY A 228 -15.19 6.11 11.51
CA GLY A 228 -14.99 7.17 10.50
C GLY A 228 -13.74 7.02 9.63
N ALA A 229 -12.61 6.59 10.20
CA ALA A 229 -11.41 6.23 9.45
C ALA A 229 -11.41 4.72 9.17
N ARG A 230 -12.02 4.31 8.06
CA ARG A 230 -12.07 2.90 7.67
C ARG A 230 -10.69 2.39 7.29
N SER A 231 -10.42 1.13 7.63
CA SER A 231 -9.17 0.47 7.22
C SER A 231 -9.23 -0.09 5.80
N TYR A 232 -10.43 -0.28 5.26
CA TYR A 232 -10.70 -0.67 3.87
C TYR A 232 -12.17 -0.35 3.55
N SER A 233 -12.47 -0.19 2.26
CA SER A 233 -13.85 -0.02 1.78
C SER A 233 -14.58 -1.36 1.71
N THR A 234 -15.80 -1.37 2.23
CA THR A 234 -16.69 -2.54 2.20
C THR A 234 -17.56 -2.56 0.94
N GLU A 235 -17.85 -1.38 0.38
CA GLU A 235 -18.73 -1.16 -0.76
C GLU A 235 -18.08 -0.21 -1.78
N ASN A 236 -18.63 -0.18 -3.00
CA ASN A 236 -18.28 0.79 -4.04
C ASN A 236 -16.78 0.85 -4.39
N VAL A 237 -16.06 -0.27 -4.25
CA VAL A 237 -14.69 -0.40 -4.79
C VAL A 237 -14.80 -0.49 -6.32
N PRO A 238 -14.13 0.40 -7.09
CA PRO A 238 -14.23 0.42 -8.54
C PRO A 238 -13.85 -0.91 -9.20
N ALA A 239 -14.59 -1.30 -10.24
CA ALA A 239 -14.43 -2.61 -10.88
C ALA A 239 -13.05 -2.83 -11.54
N TRP A 240 -12.27 -1.77 -11.79
CA TRP A 240 -10.91 -1.89 -12.33
C TRP A 240 -9.92 -2.40 -11.27
N TRP A 241 -10.21 -2.22 -9.98
CA TRP A 241 -9.41 -2.78 -8.89
C TRP A 241 -9.64 -4.29 -8.79
N LYS A 242 -8.59 -5.08 -9.01
CA LYS A 242 -8.69 -6.55 -9.08
C LYS A 242 -8.18 -7.28 -7.84
N SER A 243 -7.51 -6.59 -6.92
CA SER A 243 -6.98 -7.24 -5.72
C SER A 243 -8.11 -7.49 -4.71
N GLU A 244 -8.17 -8.71 -4.18
CA GLU A 244 -9.09 -9.09 -3.10
C GLU A 244 -8.52 -8.76 -1.71
N GLU A 245 -7.26 -8.34 -1.61
CA GLU A 245 -6.64 -7.98 -0.33
C GLU A 245 -7.33 -6.77 0.30
N ARG A 246 -7.59 -6.87 1.61
CA ARG A 246 -8.22 -5.83 2.42
C ARG A 246 -7.41 -5.58 3.69
N ALA A 247 -7.47 -4.35 4.18
CA ALA A 247 -6.75 -3.90 5.37
C ALA A 247 -5.22 -4.04 5.17
N SER A 248 -4.46 -4.38 6.21
CA SER A 248 -3.02 -4.57 6.03
C SER A 248 -2.67 -5.74 5.10
N GLU A 249 -1.73 -5.54 4.17
CA GLU A 249 -1.19 -6.63 3.32
C GLU A 249 -0.38 -7.66 4.14
N GLY A 250 0.04 -7.31 5.35
CA GLY A 250 0.75 -8.23 6.26
C GLY A 250 2.27 -8.20 6.11
N TYR A 251 2.81 -7.31 5.28
CA TYR A 251 4.25 -7.16 5.04
C TYR A 251 4.75 -5.78 5.52
N LEU A 252 6.04 -5.73 5.89
CA LEU A 252 6.79 -4.53 6.31
C LEU A 252 8.07 -4.39 5.48
#